data_AF-A0A537S8P3-F1
#
_entry.id   AF-A0A537S8P3-F1
#
_cell.length_a   1.000
_cell.length_b   1.000
_cell.length_c   1.000
_cell.angle_alpha   90.00
_cell.angle_beta   90.00
_cell.angle_gamma   90.00
#
_symmetry.space_group_name_H-M   'P 1'
#
loop_
_entity.id
_entity.type
_entity.pdbx_description
1 polymer ?
#
loop_
_entity_poly.entity_id
_entity_poly.type
_entity_poly.pdbx_seq_one_letter_code
_entity_poly.pdbx_strand_id
1 'polypeptide(L)'
;MASSELYERTGHPALAEEGPSARRMGPFFLPTRAQQNVLRSLLLSGSGKLHHGDCVGADEQAHDIARALGRAGVIHPASLPDQRAFKSPLDIRQPKPPLVRNKVIVRETALLVAAPADAMEQHRSGTWPTVRFARKLGRAICVIRPDGTLIPERGKP
;
A
#
# COMPACT_ATOMS: atom_id res chain seq x y z
N MET A 1 -67.00 7.23 -9.19
CA MET A 1 -66.88 6.71 -10.56
C MET A 1 -65.50 6.09 -10.69
N ALA A 2 -65.47 4.80 -11.00
CA ALA A 2 -64.27 4.00 -11.17
C ALA A 2 -63.76 4.05 -12.62
N SER A 3 -62.44 3.90 -12.81
CA SER A 3 -61.74 3.27 -13.96
C SER A 3 -60.24 3.46 -13.68
N SER A 4 -59.40 2.45 -13.36
CA SER A 4 -58.89 1.36 -14.24
C SER A 4 -58.31 1.94 -15.55
N GLU A 5 -57.07 1.70 -15.99
CA GLU A 5 -56.31 0.44 -16.07
C GLU A 5 -54.80 0.68 -16.24
N LEU A 6 -54.04 -0.39 -15.99
CA LEU A 6 -52.67 -0.61 -16.42
C LEU A 6 -52.48 -0.39 -17.93
N TYR A 7 -51.29 0.11 -18.32
CA TYR A 7 -50.70 -0.25 -19.61
C TYR A 7 -49.21 -0.59 -19.43
N GLU A 8 -48.89 -1.84 -19.69
CA GLU A 8 -47.53 -2.38 -19.81
C GLU A 8 -46.86 -1.93 -21.12
N ARG A 9 -45.54 -1.70 -21.01
CA ARG A 9 -44.48 -2.17 -21.93
C ARG A 9 -44.43 -1.65 -23.38
N THR A 10 -43.49 -0.73 -23.62
CA THR A 10 -42.64 -0.74 -24.82
C THR A 10 -41.19 -0.42 -24.42
N GLY A 11 -40.23 -1.14 -25.02
CA GLY A 11 -38.82 -1.10 -24.64
C GLY A 11 -37.91 -0.32 -25.58
N HIS A 12 -36.74 0.01 -25.01
CA HIS A 12 -35.41 0.30 -25.60
C HIS A 12 -35.17 1.66 -26.29
N PRO A 13 -33.91 2.18 -26.32
CA PRO A 13 -32.68 1.77 -25.62
C PRO A 13 -31.92 2.91 -24.89
N ALA A 14 -30.97 2.50 -24.06
CA ALA A 14 -29.67 3.13 -23.74
C ALA A 14 -29.57 4.66 -23.65
N LEU A 15 -29.36 5.16 -22.44
CA LEU A 15 -28.27 6.10 -22.18
C LEU A 15 -27.49 5.57 -20.96
N ALA A 16 -26.39 4.87 -21.27
CA ALA A 16 -25.33 4.66 -20.32
C ALA A 16 -24.71 6.03 -20.03
N GLU A 17 -25.00 6.56 -18.85
CA GLU A 17 -24.23 7.67 -18.30
C GLU A 17 -22.82 7.14 -17.96
N GLU A 18 -21.92 7.26 -18.94
CA GLU A 18 -20.49 7.03 -18.83
C GLU A 18 -19.89 8.07 -17.87
N GLY A 19 -19.95 7.77 -16.57
CA GLY A 19 -19.22 8.49 -15.53
C GLY A 19 -17.70 8.26 -15.62
N PRO A 20 -16.87 9.18 -15.11
CA PRO A 20 -15.45 9.24 -15.42
C PRO A 20 -14.71 8.00 -14.94
N SER A 21 -14.15 7.25 -15.89
CA SER A 21 -13.07 6.27 -15.74
C SER A 21 -12.99 5.63 -14.35
N ALA A 22 -13.87 4.67 -14.08
CA ALA A 22 -13.57 3.64 -13.10
C ALA A 22 -12.32 2.90 -13.60
N ARG A 23 -11.13 3.43 -13.26
CA ARG A 23 -9.89 2.67 -13.38
C ARG A 23 -10.14 1.42 -12.55
N ARG A 24 -10.34 0.29 -13.23
CA ARG A 24 -10.43 -1.03 -12.62
C ARG A 24 -9.18 -1.17 -11.75
N MET A 25 -9.31 -0.95 -10.45
CA MET A 25 -8.23 -1.15 -9.52
C MET A 25 -7.86 -2.62 -9.65
N GLY A 26 -6.65 -2.88 -10.15
CA GLY A 26 -6.11 -4.24 -10.14
C GLY A 26 -6.11 -4.78 -8.70
N PRO A 27 -6.01 -6.11 -8.53
CA PRO A 27 -6.02 -6.70 -7.20
C PRO A 27 -5.00 -6.01 -6.30
N PHE A 28 -5.45 -5.49 -5.16
CA PHE A 28 -4.57 -4.98 -4.12
C PHE A 28 -3.65 -6.11 -3.68
N PHE A 29 -2.34 -5.88 -3.68
CA PHE A 29 -1.40 -6.89 -3.24
C PHE A 29 -1.50 -7.10 -1.72
N LEU A 30 -1.76 -8.35 -1.33
CA LEU A 30 -1.76 -8.78 0.06
C LEU A 30 -0.46 -9.57 0.34
N PRO A 31 0.39 -9.10 1.27
CA PRO A 31 1.56 -9.83 1.73
C PRO A 31 1.22 -11.26 2.16
N THR A 32 2.08 -12.21 1.80
CA THR A 32 1.91 -13.61 2.20
C THR A 32 2.07 -13.76 3.72
N ARG A 33 1.54 -14.85 4.28
CA ARG A 33 1.74 -15.16 5.71
C ARG A 33 3.23 -15.28 6.08
N ALA A 34 4.05 -15.80 5.17
CA ALA A 34 5.50 -15.86 5.37
C ALA A 34 6.11 -14.47 5.47
N GLN A 35 5.72 -13.54 4.59
CA GLN A 35 6.14 -12.14 4.67
C GLN A 35 5.69 -11.46 5.97
N GLN A 36 4.42 -11.66 6.37
CA GLN A 36 3.87 -11.11 7.61
C GLN A 36 4.62 -11.62 8.85
N ASN A 37 4.97 -12.91 8.90
CA ASN A 37 5.73 -13.49 10.02
C ASN A 37 7.12 -12.87 10.14
N VAL A 38 7.82 -12.67 9.03
CA VAL A 38 9.14 -12.02 9.04
C VAL A 38 9.03 -10.55 9.42
N LEU A 39 8.03 -9.84 8.89
CA LEU A 39 7.77 -8.45 9.29
C LEU A 39 7.49 -8.35 10.80
N ARG A 40 6.68 -9.25 11.37
CA ARG A 40 6.44 -9.33 12.81
C ARG A 40 7.75 -9.50 13.58
N SER A 41 8.63 -10.42 13.16
CA SER A 41 9.93 -10.63 13.81
C SER A 41 10.83 -9.40 13.72
N LEU A 42 10.88 -8.72 12.57
CA LEU A 42 11.63 -7.45 12.41
C LEU A 42 11.07 -6.34 13.29
N LEU A 43 9.74 -6.23 13.40
CA LEU A 43 9.10 -5.25 14.27
C LEU A 43 9.29 -5.60 15.74
N LEU A 44 9.38 -6.86 16.14
CA LEU A 44 9.66 -7.24 17.53
C LEU A 44 11.11 -6.90 17.93
N SER A 45 12.08 -7.20 17.07
CA SER A 45 13.50 -6.98 17.35
C SER A 45 13.98 -5.54 17.13
N GLY A 46 13.28 -4.79 16.28
CA GLY A 46 13.62 -3.40 15.97
C GLY A 46 13.20 -2.39 17.04
N SER A 47 13.56 -1.13 16.82
CA SER A 47 13.06 0.00 17.59
C SER A 47 12.54 1.10 16.64
N GLY A 48 11.72 2.00 17.17
CA GLY A 48 11.14 3.10 16.39
C GLY A 48 9.69 2.89 15.93
N LYS A 49 9.26 3.79 15.03
CA LYS A 49 7.89 3.89 14.50
C LYS A 49 7.81 3.28 13.11
N LEU A 50 6.68 2.65 12.78
CA LEU A 50 6.42 2.18 11.41
C LEU A 50 5.97 3.35 10.55
N HIS A 51 6.74 3.73 9.53
CA HIS A 51 6.29 4.68 8.51
C HIS A 51 5.75 3.89 7.32
N HIS A 52 4.53 4.17 6.87
CA HIS A 52 3.92 3.50 5.71
C HIS A 52 3.00 4.43 4.93
N GLY A 53 2.55 3.95 3.78
CA GLY A 53 1.78 4.75 2.83
C GLY A 53 0.27 4.74 2.99
N ASP A 54 -0.25 4.02 3.99
CA ASP A 54 -1.70 3.84 4.18
C ASP A 54 -2.41 3.29 2.94
N CYS A 55 -1.73 2.51 2.09
CA CYS A 55 -2.37 1.82 0.98
C CYS A 55 -3.19 0.60 1.44
N VAL A 56 -4.32 0.33 0.78
CA VAL A 56 -5.08 -0.92 0.98
C VAL A 56 -4.19 -2.12 0.61
N GLY A 57 -4.24 -3.17 1.43
CA GLY A 57 -3.41 -4.36 1.28
C GLY A 57 -2.12 -4.31 2.09
N ALA A 58 -0.96 -4.16 1.45
CA ALA A 58 0.34 -4.33 2.11
C ALA A 58 0.57 -3.36 3.30
N ASP A 59 0.28 -2.08 3.11
CA ASP A 59 0.46 -1.06 4.14
C ASP A 59 -0.56 -1.21 5.28
N GLU A 60 -1.80 -1.56 4.95
CA GLU A 60 -2.86 -1.90 5.91
C GLU A 60 -2.44 -3.07 6.82
N GLN A 61 -1.99 -4.18 6.24
CA GLN A 61 -1.56 -5.35 7.01
C GLN A 61 -0.33 -5.05 7.87
N ALA A 62 0.65 -4.31 7.32
CA ALA A 62 1.82 -3.88 8.08
C ALA A 62 1.42 -3.01 9.27
N HIS A 63 0.47 -2.10 9.08
CA HIS A 63 -0.09 -1.27 10.14
C HIS A 63 -0.73 -2.11 11.24
N ASP A 64 -1.58 -3.08 10.88
CA ASP A 64 -2.27 -3.91 11.85
C ASP A 64 -1.31 -4.80 12.64
N ILE A 65 -0.28 -5.36 11.99
CA ILE A 65 0.79 -6.09 12.67
C ILE A 65 1.53 -5.17 13.66
N ALA A 66 1.91 -3.97 13.23
CA ALA A 66 2.61 -3.02 14.11
C ALA A 66 1.74 -2.62 15.31
N ARG A 67 0.47 -2.29 15.09
CA ARG A 67 -0.49 -1.94 16.14
C ARG A 67 -0.66 -3.08 17.15
N ALA A 68 -0.81 -4.31 16.68
CA ALA A 68 -0.92 -5.50 17.54
C ALA A 68 0.33 -5.73 18.41
N LEU A 69 1.49 -5.25 17.97
CA LEU A 69 2.75 -5.29 18.72
C LEU A 69 2.98 -4.03 19.59
N GLY A 70 1.99 -3.14 19.70
CA GLY A 70 2.12 -1.88 20.45
C GLY A 70 3.04 -0.84 19.79
N ARG A 71 3.32 -0.97 18.48
CA ARG A 71 4.17 -0.03 17.74
C ARG A 71 3.35 1.14 17.22
N ALA A 72 3.89 2.35 17.37
CA ALA A 72 3.31 3.55 16.77
C ALA A 72 3.53 3.59 15.25
N GLY A 73 2.51 4.03 14.51
CA GLY A 73 2.55 4.22 13.06
C GLY A 73 2.57 5.70 12.66
N VAL A 74 3.36 6.04 11.64
CA VAL A 74 3.33 7.35 10.96
C VAL A 74 2.83 7.13 9.54
N ILE A 75 1.73 7.79 9.18
CA ILE A 75 1.11 7.64 7.87
C ILE A 75 1.58 8.75 6.94
N HIS A 76 2.04 8.36 5.76
CA HIS A 76 2.32 9.25 4.65
C HIS A 76 1.28 9.00 3.57
N PRO A 77 0.12 9.66 3.55
CA PRO A 77 -0.98 9.27 2.67
C PRO A 77 -0.68 9.58 1.19
N ALA A 78 -1.21 8.75 0.29
CA ALA A 78 -1.23 9.08 -1.12
C ALA A 78 -2.27 10.19 -1.39
N SER A 79 -2.03 11.02 -2.41
CA SER A 79 -3.02 11.99 -2.91
C SER A 79 -4.18 11.33 -3.68
N LEU A 80 -4.25 10.01 -3.72
CA LEU A 80 -5.27 9.19 -4.37
C LEU A 80 -6.10 8.49 -3.26
N PRO A 81 -7.28 9.03 -2.89
CA PRO A 81 -8.03 8.53 -1.74
C PRO A 81 -8.56 7.10 -1.90
N ASP A 82 -8.86 6.69 -3.13
CA ASP A 82 -9.34 5.35 -3.52
C ASP A 82 -8.33 4.23 -3.21
N GLN A 83 -7.05 4.57 -3.07
CA GLN A 83 -5.99 3.61 -2.77
C GLN A 83 -5.72 3.50 -1.27
N ARG A 84 -6.43 4.25 -0.41
CA ARG A 84 -6.12 4.37 1.02
C ARG A 84 -6.92 3.42 1.90
N ALA A 85 -6.26 2.90 2.93
CA ALA A 85 -6.86 2.05 3.96
C ALA A 85 -7.41 2.84 5.16
N PHE A 86 -7.08 4.14 5.26
CA PHE A 86 -7.53 5.04 6.33
C PHE A 86 -7.24 4.50 7.74
N LYS A 87 -6.04 3.94 7.94
CA LYS A 87 -5.60 3.44 9.25
C LYS A 87 -5.40 4.60 10.23
N SER A 88 -5.52 4.31 11.53
CA SER A 88 -5.35 5.30 12.60
C SER A 88 -3.87 5.51 12.92
N PRO A 89 -3.26 6.66 12.62
CA PRO A 89 -1.85 6.89 12.90
C PRO A 89 -1.61 7.48 14.30
N LEU A 90 -0.35 7.45 14.74
CA LEU A 90 0.15 8.38 15.77
C LEU A 90 0.37 9.78 15.19
N ASP A 91 0.89 9.84 13.96
CA ASP A 91 1.17 11.08 13.22
C ASP A 91 0.88 10.89 11.72
N ILE A 92 0.40 11.93 11.06
CA ILE A 92 0.01 11.90 9.65
C ILE A 92 0.68 13.04 8.88
N ARG A 93 1.30 12.71 7.75
CA ARG A 93 1.96 13.69 6.88
C ARG A 93 1.02 14.19 5.79
N GLN A 94 1.40 15.28 5.14
CA GLN A 94 0.63 15.86 4.05
C GLN A 94 0.56 14.88 2.85
N PRO A 95 -0.62 14.69 2.22
CA PRO A 95 -0.76 13.82 1.06
C PRO A 95 0.16 14.22 -0.09
N LYS A 96 0.74 13.22 -0.77
CA LYS A 96 1.62 13.42 -1.94
C LYS A 96 1.36 12.34 -3.01
N PRO A 97 1.73 12.58 -4.29
CA PRO A 97 1.66 11.54 -5.31
C PRO A 97 2.47 10.30 -4.91
N PRO A 98 1.99 9.07 -5.19
CA PRO A 98 2.55 7.84 -4.61
C PRO A 98 4.08 7.70 -4.72
N LEU A 99 4.66 7.93 -5.90
CA LEU A 99 6.11 7.83 -6.09
C LEU A 99 6.90 8.92 -5.35
N VAL A 100 6.33 10.12 -5.22
CA VAL A 100 6.96 11.22 -4.46
C VAL A 100 6.87 10.92 -2.97
N ARG A 101 5.69 10.49 -2.51
CA ARG A 101 5.42 10.05 -1.14
C ARG A 101 6.38 8.95 -0.72
N ASN A 102 6.55 7.91 -1.52
CA ASN A 102 7.45 6.79 -1.20
C ASN A 102 8.90 7.27 -0.99
N LYS A 103 9.36 8.26 -1.76
CA LYS A 103 10.69 8.88 -1.56
C LYS A 103 10.77 9.66 -0.24
N VAL A 104 9.68 10.30 0.21
CA VAL A 104 9.63 10.97 1.52
C VAL A 104 9.75 9.95 2.64
N ILE A 105 8.99 8.84 2.58
CA ILE A 105 9.10 7.74 3.54
C ILE A 105 10.56 7.28 3.67
N VAL A 106 11.22 6.96 2.54
CA VAL A 106 12.62 6.47 2.53
C VAL A 106 13.62 7.47 3.13
N ARG A 107 13.37 8.77 2.95
CA ARG A 107 14.23 9.82 3.54
C ARG A 107 14.06 9.90 5.05
N GLU A 108 12.84 9.74 5.55
CA GLU A 108 12.52 9.86 6.97
C GLU A 108 12.77 8.59 7.79
N THR A 109 12.95 7.43 7.15
CA THR A 109 13.23 6.18 7.86
C THR A 109 14.71 5.82 7.82
N ALA A 110 15.18 5.10 8.84
CA ALA A 110 16.54 4.54 8.87
C ALA A 110 16.66 3.20 8.13
N LEU A 111 15.54 2.49 7.98
CA LEU A 111 15.42 1.18 7.31
C LEU A 111 14.19 1.22 6.40
N LEU A 112 14.35 0.73 5.16
CA LEU A 112 13.23 0.39 4.29
C LEU A 112 12.95 -1.11 4.40
N VAL A 113 11.72 -1.49 4.77
CA VAL A 113 11.24 -2.87 4.64
C VAL A 113 10.34 -2.95 3.42
N ALA A 114 10.69 -3.82 2.47
CA ALA A 114 9.93 -4.03 1.24
C ALA A 114 9.40 -5.48 1.19
N ALA A 115 8.12 -5.64 0.91
CA ALA A 115 7.49 -6.95 0.71
C ALA A 115 6.91 -7.01 -0.73
N PRO A 116 7.73 -7.29 -1.76
CA PRO A 116 7.24 -7.38 -3.13
C PRO A 116 6.32 -8.59 -3.32
N ALA A 117 5.42 -8.49 -4.30
CA ALA A 117 4.56 -9.59 -4.74
C ALA A 117 5.34 -10.68 -5.48
N ASP A 118 6.34 -10.26 -6.25
CA ASP A 118 7.18 -11.13 -7.06
C ASP A 118 8.55 -11.29 -6.42
N ALA A 119 9.15 -12.47 -6.59
CA ALA A 119 10.52 -12.73 -6.15
C ALA A 119 11.57 -11.95 -6.95
N MET A 120 11.24 -11.54 -8.18
CA MET A 120 12.11 -10.82 -9.10
C MET A 120 11.79 -9.34 -9.18
N GLU A 121 12.81 -8.52 -9.48
CA GLU A 121 12.65 -7.09 -9.66
C GLU A 121 11.82 -6.74 -10.90
N GLN A 122 10.72 -5.99 -10.70
CA GLN A 122 9.77 -5.61 -11.74
C GLN A 122 9.84 -4.12 -12.05
N HIS A 123 9.91 -3.76 -13.34
CA HIS A 123 9.95 -2.37 -13.79
C HIS A 123 8.64 -1.61 -13.54
N ARG A 124 7.48 -2.26 -13.68
CA ARG A 124 6.15 -1.65 -13.52
C ARG A 124 5.51 -2.02 -12.19
N SER A 125 6.18 -1.71 -11.09
CA SER A 125 5.68 -1.91 -9.72
C SER A 125 5.77 -0.62 -8.89
N GLY A 126 4.98 -0.50 -7.83
CA GLY A 126 5.16 0.55 -6.83
C GLY A 126 6.37 0.32 -5.90
N THR A 127 6.75 -0.94 -5.70
CA THR A 127 7.77 -1.37 -4.73
C THR A 127 9.19 -1.10 -5.23
N TRP A 128 9.54 -1.59 -6.41
CA TRP A 128 10.93 -1.57 -6.89
C TRP A 128 11.52 -0.18 -7.17
N PRO A 129 10.76 0.81 -7.71
CA PRO A 129 11.25 2.19 -7.78
C PRO A 129 11.64 2.75 -6.40
N THR A 130 10.92 2.36 -5.35
CA THR A 130 11.18 2.77 -3.96
C THR A 130 12.45 2.12 -3.43
N VAL A 131 12.63 0.80 -3.65
CA VAL A 131 13.85 0.07 -3.31
C VAL A 131 15.07 0.67 -4.02
N ARG A 132 14.98 0.92 -5.33
CA ARG A 132 16.06 1.56 -6.09
C ARG A 132 16.42 2.95 -5.55
N PHE A 133 15.42 3.73 -5.14
CA PHE A 133 15.67 5.04 -4.52
C PHE A 133 16.37 4.90 -3.16
N ALA A 134 15.97 3.94 -2.33
CA ALA A 134 16.64 3.65 -1.06
C ALA A 134 18.09 3.19 -1.26
N ARG A 135 18.36 2.36 -2.27
CA ARG A 135 19.73 1.96 -2.65
C ARG A 135 20.60 3.18 -2.96
N LYS A 136 20.10 4.08 -3.82
CA LYS A 136 20.78 5.34 -4.19
C LYS A 136 21.05 6.28 -3.00
N LEU A 137 20.23 6.22 -1.96
CA LEU A 137 20.40 7.05 -0.76
C LEU A 137 21.34 6.40 0.27
N GLY A 138 21.88 5.20 0.00
CA GLY A 138 22.68 4.47 0.98
C GLY A 138 21.86 3.90 2.15
N ARG A 139 20.54 3.77 2.00
CA ARG A 139 19.64 3.35 3.09
C ARG A 139 19.77 1.85 3.34
N ALA A 140 19.63 1.42 4.60
CA ALA A 140 19.48 0.00 4.93
C ALA A 140 18.14 -0.50 4.38
N ILE A 141 18.14 -1.70 3.80
CA ILE A 141 16.95 -2.28 3.15
C ILE A 141 16.80 -3.73 3.62
N CYS A 142 15.58 -4.14 3.89
CA CYS A 142 15.18 -5.52 4.07
C CYS A 142 14.12 -5.86 3.03
N VAL A 143 14.46 -6.72 2.06
CA VAL A 143 13.48 -7.26 1.10
C VAL A 143 12.99 -8.61 1.62
N ILE A 144 11.69 -8.73 1.87
CA ILE A 144 11.05 -9.98 2.28
C ILE A 144 10.38 -10.59 1.04
N ARG A 145 10.98 -11.65 0.49
CA ARG A 145 10.42 -12.36 -0.67
C ARG A 145 9.08 -13.04 -0.31
N PRO A 146 8.25 -13.42 -1.31
CA PRO A 146 6.95 -14.05 -1.06
C PRO A 146 6.99 -15.33 -0.21
N ASP A 147 8.09 -16.07 -0.26
CA ASP A 147 8.36 -17.27 0.54
C ASP A 147 8.81 -16.97 1.98
N GLY A 148 9.02 -15.70 2.33
CA GLY A 148 9.56 -15.27 3.63
C GLY A 148 11.09 -15.18 3.65
N THR A 149 11.80 -15.45 2.56
CA THR A 149 13.26 -15.25 2.53
C THR A 149 13.57 -13.77 2.74
N LEU A 150 14.33 -13.45 3.79
CA LEU A 150 14.78 -12.10 4.12
C LEU A 150 16.13 -11.82 3.47
N ILE A 151 16.18 -10.76 2.66
CA ILE A 151 17.40 -10.28 2.00
C ILE A 151 17.76 -8.91 2.57
N PRO A 152 18.76 -8.84 3.46
CA PRO A 152 19.30 -7.57 3.90
C PRO A 152 20.21 -6.98 2.82
N GLU A 153 20.03 -5.69 2.54
CA GLU A 153 20.91 -4.90 1.69
C GLU A 153 21.38 -3.65 2.45
N ARG A 154 22.59 -3.19 2.15
CA ARG A 154 23.02 -1.82 2.46
C ARG A 154 23.13 -1.08 1.13
N GLY A 155 22.40 0.01 0.97
CA GLY A 155 22.64 0.92 -0.14
C GLY A 155 24.11 1.34 -0.13
N LYS A 156 24.74 1.29 -1.30
CA LYS A 156 26.04 1.93 -1.51
C LYS A 156 25.75 3.37 -1.96
N PRO A 157 26.26 4.40 -1.26
CA PRO A 157 26.07 5.79 -1.66
C PRO A 157 26.64 6.05 -3.06
#